data_AF-A0ABD2NEN1-F1
#
_entry.id   AF-A0ABD2NEN1-F1
#
_cell.length_a   1.000
_cell.length_b   1.000
_cell.length_c   1.000
_cell.angle_alpha   90.00
_cell.angle_beta   90.00
_cell.angle_gamma   90.00
#
_symmetry.space_group_name_H-M   'P 1'
#
loop_
_entity.id
_entity.type
_entity.pdbx_description
1 polymer ?
#
loop_
_entity_poly.entity_id
_entity_poly.type
_entity_poly.pdbx_seq_one_letter_code
_entity_poly.pdbx_strand_id
1 'polypeptide(L)'
;MINTKDDCPIQPGSIFEKTFSLLPIKSSTKNWIALEDSYTKSGTSLSSTVTCSGDNPEERNVFAIYVSYYVKVKLMVSVMGGQVSLKLPFTLMHTCSDLDHTECLTRVCKPEVELELKAPSISRDVKPEKDGT
;
A
#
# COMPACT_ATOMS: atom_id res chain seq x y z
N MET A 1 1.43 6.00 12.32
CA MET A 1 1.37 4.59 12.78
C MET A 1 -0.10 4.22 12.91
N ILE A 2 -0.55 3.17 12.23
CA ILE A 2 -1.92 2.67 12.38
C ILE A 2 -1.90 1.64 13.52
N ASN A 3 -2.84 1.77 14.46
CA ASN A 3 -3.05 0.80 15.53
C ASN A 3 -4.55 0.51 15.59
N THR A 4 -4.91 -0.75 15.32
CA THR A 4 -6.30 -1.19 15.28
C THR A 4 -6.50 -2.27 16.33
N LYS A 5 -7.51 -2.08 17.17
CA LYS A 5 -7.96 -3.08 18.16
C LYS A 5 -9.32 -3.69 17.82
N ASP A 6 -9.89 -3.28 16.70
CA ASP A 6 -11.14 -3.83 16.18
C ASP A 6 -10.95 -5.35 15.98
N ASP A 7 -11.97 -6.13 16.32
CA ASP A 7 -12.00 -7.58 16.17
C ASP A 7 -10.98 -8.37 17.03
N CYS A 8 -10.40 -7.73 18.05
CA CYS A 8 -9.53 -8.38 19.04
C CYS A 8 -10.29 -8.72 20.34
N PRO A 9 -10.01 -9.87 20.99
CA PRO A 9 -9.05 -10.89 20.60
C PRO A 9 -9.57 -11.76 19.43
N ILE A 10 -8.66 -12.11 18.52
CA ILE A 10 -8.95 -13.05 17.44
C ILE A 10 -9.20 -14.44 18.06
N GLN A 11 -10.30 -15.09 17.68
CA GLN A 11 -10.66 -16.40 18.21
C GLN A 11 -9.62 -17.47 17.84
N PRO A 12 -9.25 -18.37 18.76
CA PRO A 12 -8.38 -19.50 18.42
C PRO A 12 -8.99 -20.33 17.28
N GLY A 13 -8.17 -20.65 16.28
CA GLY A 13 -8.60 -21.43 15.11
C GLY A 13 -9.35 -20.64 14.04
N SER A 14 -9.55 -19.33 14.20
CA SER A 14 -10.08 -18.48 13.12
C SER A 14 -8.97 -17.87 12.27
N ILE A 15 -9.35 -17.40 11.09
CA ILE A 15 -8.49 -16.64 10.17
C ILE A 15 -8.93 -15.18 10.21
N PHE A 16 -7.97 -14.26 10.32
CA PHE A 16 -8.22 -12.82 10.29
C PHE A 16 -7.53 -12.19 9.08
N GLU A 17 -8.31 -11.48 8.26
CA GLU A 17 -7.83 -10.78 7.08
C GLU A 17 -8.23 -9.29 7.18
N LYS A 18 -7.25 -8.40 7.00
CA LYS A 18 -7.46 -6.95 7.05
C LYS A 18 -6.48 -6.24 6.14
N THR A 19 -7.01 -5.36 5.28
CA THR A 19 -6.21 -4.51 4.40
C THR A 19 -5.94 -3.17 5.06
N PHE A 20 -4.67 -2.75 5.08
CA PHE A 20 -4.24 -1.45 5.58
C PHE A 20 -3.64 -0.62 4.45
N SER A 21 -4.13 0.60 4.28
CA SER A 21 -3.57 1.57 3.33
C SER A 21 -2.66 2.56 4.06
N LEU A 22 -1.41 2.65 3.64
CA LEU A 22 -0.40 3.55 4.22
C LEU A 22 0.13 4.49 3.15
N LEU A 23 0.21 5.79 3.49
CA LEU A 23 0.87 6.78 2.66
C LEU A 23 2.18 7.23 3.34
N PRO A 24 3.36 6.92 2.77
CA PRO A 24 4.63 7.36 3.33
C PRO A 24 4.82 8.86 3.09
N ILE A 25 4.60 9.67 4.11
CA ILE A 25 4.79 11.13 4.08
C ILE A 25 5.89 11.57 5.03
N LYS A 26 6.53 12.69 4.70
CA LYS A 26 7.45 13.38 5.62
C LYS A 26 6.69 13.80 6.89
N SER A 27 7.16 13.35 8.05
CA SER A 27 6.62 13.73 9.35
C SER A 27 7.28 15.02 9.90
N SER A 28 6.71 15.59 10.96
CA SER A 28 7.27 16.76 11.68
C SER A 28 8.45 16.41 12.60
N THR A 29 8.85 15.14 12.65
CA THR A 29 10.01 14.70 13.43
C THR A 29 11.30 15.21 12.81
N LYS A 30 12.12 15.90 13.61
CA LYS A 30 13.21 16.72 13.08
C LYS A 30 14.54 16.00 12.82
N ASN A 31 14.72 14.75 13.27
CA ASN A 31 16.05 14.14 13.31
C ASN A 31 16.11 12.85 12.48
N TRP A 32 17.16 12.73 11.66
CA TRP A 32 17.61 11.50 10.97
C TRP A 32 16.67 10.92 9.91
N ILE A 33 15.91 11.76 9.19
CA ILE A 33 15.15 11.33 8.01
C ILE A 33 15.89 11.69 6.73
N ALA A 34 15.99 10.75 5.80
CA ALA A 34 16.53 11.00 4.46
C ALA A 34 15.47 11.69 3.61
N LEU A 35 15.84 12.84 3.03
CA LEU A 35 14.99 13.68 2.19
C LEU A 35 15.69 13.94 0.86
N GLU A 36 14.92 14.21 -0.18
CA GLU A 36 15.48 14.63 -1.49
C GLU A 36 16.09 16.04 -1.45
N ASP A 37 15.61 16.90 -0.54
CA ASP A 37 16.04 18.30 -0.40
C ASP A 37 16.03 18.70 1.09
N SER A 38 16.30 19.98 1.37
CA SER A 38 16.29 20.55 2.71
C SER A 38 14.95 20.37 3.42
N TYR A 39 15.02 20.10 4.72
CA TYR A 39 13.87 20.01 5.62
C TYR A 39 13.00 21.28 5.63
N THR A 40 13.62 22.45 5.43
CA THR A 40 12.94 23.76 5.51
C THR A 40 12.16 24.11 4.25
N LYS A 41 12.43 23.44 3.12
CA LYS A 41 11.74 23.71 1.86
C LYS A 41 10.33 23.10 1.90
N SER A 42 9.35 23.86 1.41
CA SER A 42 8.00 23.36 1.21
C SER A 42 7.98 22.32 0.09
N GLY A 43 7.19 21.25 0.24
CA GLY A 43 7.10 20.18 -0.75
C GLY A 43 8.24 19.16 -0.73
N THR A 44 9.16 19.21 0.24
CA THR A 44 10.24 18.22 0.35
C THR A 44 9.68 16.82 0.64
N SER A 45 10.04 15.87 -0.21
CA SER A 45 9.66 14.45 -0.13
C SER A 45 10.74 13.60 0.56
N LEU A 46 10.34 12.40 0.99
CA LEU A 46 11.26 11.35 1.43
C LEU A 46 12.22 10.98 0.29
N SER A 47 13.46 10.67 0.62
CA SER A 47 14.46 10.24 -0.37
C SER A 47 14.09 8.91 -1.01
N SER A 48 14.40 8.74 -2.30
CA SER A 48 14.20 7.50 -3.02
C SER A 48 15.09 6.37 -2.49
N THR A 49 14.68 5.13 -2.75
CA THR A 49 15.44 3.94 -2.37
C THR A 49 16.70 3.84 -3.22
N VAL A 50 17.84 3.57 -2.59
CA VAL A 50 19.11 3.40 -3.31
C VAL A 50 19.38 1.91 -3.49
N THR A 51 19.25 1.42 -4.71
CA THR A 51 19.58 0.04 -5.07
C THR A 51 21.07 -0.08 -5.41
N CYS A 52 21.70 -1.16 -4.96
CA CYS A 52 23.04 -1.52 -5.42
C CYS A 52 22.89 -2.47 -6.60
N SER A 53 23.61 -2.22 -7.69
CA SER A 53 23.58 -3.08 -8.88
C SER A 53 24.35 -4.39 -8.69
N GLY A 54 25.28 -4.45 -7.73
CA GLY A 54 26.09 -5.62 -7.41
C GLY A 54 25.73 -6.24 -6.06
N ASP A 55 25.83 -7.56 -5.99
CA ASP A 55 25.71 -8.35 -4.75
C ASP A 55 27.02 -8.31 -3.93
N ASN A 56 28.07 -7.69 -4.49
CA ASN A 56 29.38 -7.55 -3.85
C ASN A 56 29.40 -6.32 -2.91
N PRO A 57 29.61 -6.48 -1.60
CA PRO A 57 29.69 -5.36 -0.67
C PRO A 57 30.84 -4.40 -0.96
N GLU A 58 31.90 -4.82 -1.65
CA GLU A 58 33.05 -3.96 -1.99
C GLU A 58 32.74 -2.91 -3.06
N GLU A 59 31.65 -3.07 -3.82
CA GLU A 59 31.21 -2.10 -4.84
C GLU A 59 30.40 -0.94 -4.24
N ARG A 60 30.11 -0.98 -2.94
CA ARG A 60 29.37 0.10 -2.27
C ARG A 60 30.23 1.35 -2.14
N ASN A 61 29.69 2.48 -2.59
CA ASN A 61 30.32 3.78 -2.45
C ASN A 61 30.27 4.24 -0.98
N VAL A 62 31.44 4.31 -0.34
CA VAL A 62 31.60 4.70 1.07
C VAL A 62 31.20 6.14 1.38
N PHE A 63 31.06 6.98 0.35
CA PHE A 63 30.60 8.37 0.47
C PHE A 63 29.10 8.54 0.20
N ALA A 64 28.40 7.46 -0.16
CA ALA A 64 26.97 7.52 -0.48
C ALA A 64 26.09 7.26 0.74
N ILE A 65 24.87 7.80 0.69
CA ILE A 65 23.79 7.50 1.64
C ILE A 65 22.91 6.42 1.02
N TYR A 66 22.77 5.29 1.71
CA TYR A 66 21.91 4.19 1.28
C TYR A 66 20.57 4.23 2.03
N VAL A 67 19.50 4.52 1.31
CA VAL A 67 18.14 4.60 1.85
C VAL A 67 17.36 3.35 1.46
N SER A 68 16.70 2.72 2.44
CA SER A 68 15.85 1.55 2.24
C SER A 68 14.61 1.63 3.12
N TYR A 69 13.45 1.20 2.61
CA TYR A 69 12.18 1.26 3.33
C TYR A 69 11.64 -0.14 3.65
N TYR A 70 10.90 -0.24 4.75
CA TYR A 70 10.13 -1.43 5.09
C TYR A 70 8.81 -1.06 5.76
N VAL A 71 7.78 -1.87 5.51
CA VAL A 71 6.55 -1.86 6.30
C VAL A 71 6.72 -2.84 7.44
N LYS A 72 6.44 -2.41 8.68
CA LYS A 72 6.47 -3.27 9.86
C LYS A 72 5.06 -3.56 10.34
N VAL A 73 4.66 -4.83 10.31
CA VAL A 73 3.41 -5.29 10.93
C VAL A 73 3.74 -5.80 12.32
N LYS A 74 2.97 -5.36 13.33
CA LYS A 74 3.12 -5.78 14.72
C LYS A 74 1.81 -6.40 15.20
N LEU A 75 1.88 -7.63 15.69
CA LEU A 75 0.79 -8.36 16.31
C LEU A 75 1.05 -8.44 17.82
N MET A 76 0.04 -8.11 18.61
CA MET A 76 0.07 -8.21 20.07
C MET A 76 -0.73 -9.44 20.50
N VAL A 77 -0.10 -10.38 21.21
CA VAL A 77 -0.69 -11.68 21.58
C VAL A 77 -0.91 -11.73 23.11
N SER A 78 -2.17 -11.68 23.54
CA SER A 78 -2.54 -11.22 24.90
C SER A 78 -2.75 -12.28 25.99
N VAL A 79 -2.04 -13.41 26.01
CA VAL A 79 -2.10 -14.36 27.16
C VAL A 79 -0.80 -14.40 27.97
N MET A 80 0.33 -14.06 27.35
CA MET A 80 1.65 -13.94 28.01
C MET A 80 2.38 -12.63 27.68
N GLY A 81 1.68 -11.65 27.07
CA GLY A 81 2.29 -10.36 26.69
C GLY A 81 3.27 -10.45 25.52
N GLY A 82 3.04 -11.38 24.59
CA GLY A 82 3.91 -11.59 23.44
C GLY A 82 3.72 -10.54 22.34
N GLN A 83 4.81 -10.22 21.64
CA GLN A 83 4.78 -9.41 20.42
C GLN A 83 5.41 -10.20 19.28
N VAL A 84 4.70 -10.30 18.16
CA VAL A 84 5.24 -10.82 16.90
C VAL A 84 5.32 -9.68 15.91
N SER A 85 6.40 -9.59 15.15
CA SER A 85 6.51 -8.56 14.12
C SER A 85 7.23 -9.05 12.88
N LEU A 86 6.74 -8.62 11.71
CA LEU A 86 7.37 -8.87 10.42
C LEU A 86 7.80 -7.55 9.79
N LYS A 87 8.86 -7.60 8.97
CA LYS A 87 9.31 -6.47 8.14
C LYS A 87 9.24 -6.89 6.68
N LEU A 88 8.47 -6.14 5.89
CA LEU A 88 8.37 -6.32 4.45
C LEU A 88 9.12 -5.18 3.76
N PRO A 89 10.23 -5.44 3.05
CA PRO A 89 10.93 -4.42 2.30
C PRO A 89 10.11 -3.95 1.09
N PHE A 90 10.26 -2.68 0.72
CA PHE A 90 9.70 -2.13 -0.51
C PHE A 90 10.60 -1.01 -1.07
N THR A 91 10.45 -0.73 -2.36
CA THR A 91 11.15 0.36 -3.05
C THR A 91 10.24 1.58 -3.14
N LEU A 92 10.69 2.69 -2.59
CA LEU A 92 10.11 4.02 -2.79
C LEU A 92 10.93 4.75 -3.86
N MET A 93 10.28 5.23 -4.92
CA MET A 93 10.90 6.00 -6.00
C MET A 93 10.12 7.28 -6.26
N HIS A 94 10.81 8.33 -6.73
CA HIS A 94 10.14 9.49 -7.29
C HIS A 94 9.49 9.13 -8.64
N THR A 95 8.22 9.46 -8.82
CA THR A 95 7.57 9.38 -10.13
C THR A 95 7.94 10.63 -10.93
N CYS A 96 8.55 10.48 -12.10
CA CYS A 96 8.78 11.61 -13.00
C CYS A 96 7.42 12.12 -13.51
N SER A 97 6.97 13.27 -13.00
CA SER A 97 5.68 13.85 -13.35
C SER A 97 5.82 14.80 -14.53
N ASP A 98 5.49 14.34 -15.73
CA ASP A 98 4.75 15.15 -16.72
C ASP A 98 3.22 14.92 -16.59
N LEU A 99 2.78 14.27 -15.51
CA LEU A 99 1.36 14.03 -15.23
C LEU A 99 1.01 14.52 -13.82
N ASP A 100 0.04 15.43 -13.77
CA ASP A 100 -0.39 16.18 -12.61
C ASP A 100 -0.64 15.32 -11.35
N HIS A 101 -0.20 15.86 -10.21
CA HIS A 101 -0.12 15.22 -8.89
C HIS A 101 -1.45 14.72 -8.27
N THR A 102 -2.57 14.79 -8.97
CA THR A 102 -3.91 14.40 -8.49
C THR A 102 -4.38 13.01 -8.93
N GLU A 103 -3.75 12.35 -9.90
CA GLU A 103 -4.29 11.11 -10.47
C GLU A 103 -3.68 9.80 -9.95
N CYS A 104 -2.44 9.83 -9.44
CA CYS A 104 -1.76 8.60 -9.01
C CYS A 104 -2.43 7.92 -7.81
N LEU A 105 -3.08 8.69 -6.93
CA LEU A 105 -3.79 8.16 -5.75
C LEU A 105 -5.05 7.38 -6.14
N THR A 106 -5.67 7.68 -7.28
CA THR A 106 -6.90 7.03 -7.73
C THR A 106 -6.63 5.64 -8.31
N ARG A 107 -5.45 5.43 -8.92
CA ARG A 107 -5.13 4.20 -9.64
C ARG A 107 -4.85 3.00 -8.73
N VAL A 108 -4.34 3.22 -7.51
CA VAL A 108 -4.09 2.14 -6.54
C VAL A 108 -5.40 1.57 -5.97
N CYS A 109 -6.50 2.32 -6.01
CA CYS A 109 -7.79 1.91 -5.45
C CYS A 109 -8.67 1.06 -6.40
N LYS A 110 -8.28 0.83 -7.65
CA LYS A 110 -9.01 -0.03 -8.59
C LYS A 110 -8.12 -1.18 -9.10
N PRO A 111 -8.25 -2.41 -8.58
CA PRO A 111 -7.72 -3.56 -9.28
C PRO A 111 -8.62 -3.85 -10.49
N GLU A 112 -8.14 -3.51 -11.69
CA GLU A 112 -8.78 -3.93 -12.95
C GLU A 112 -8.34 -5.37 -13.27
N VAL A 113 -9.18 -6.33 -12.92
CA VAL A 113 -9.23 -7.64 -13.58
C VAL A 113 -10.70 -8.00 -13.73
N GLU A 114 -11.33 -7.50 -14.79
CA GLU A 114 -12.64 -7.99 -15.25
C GLU A 114 -12.40 -8.95 -16.42
N LEU A 115 -12.34 -10.25 -16.11
CA LEU A 115 -12.46 -11.31 -17.11
C LEU A 115 -13.95 -11.51 -17.40
N GLU A 116 -14.45 -10.86 -18.45
CA GLU A 116 -15.84 -10.97 -18.90
C GLU A 116 -16.11 -12.39 -19.45
N LEU A 117 -16.85 -13.21 -18.70
CA LEU A 117 -17.44 -14.45 -19.22
C LEU A 117 -18.88 -14.16 -19.67
N LYS A 118 -19.06 -13.93 -20.97
CA LYS A 118 -20.37 -13.62 -21.57
C LYS A 118 -21.18 -14.89 -21.85
N ALA A 119 -22.35 -15.03 -21.23
CA ALA A 119 -23.37 -16.00 -21.61
C ALA A 119 -24.55 -15.31 -22.33
N PRO A 120 -25.11 -15.87 -23.42
CA PRO A 120 -26.14 -15.20 -24.21
C PRO A 120 -27.55 -15.41 -23.63
N SER A 121 -28.32 -14.32 -23.54
CA SER A 121 -29.73 -14.32 -23.14
C SER A 121 -30.64 -14.51 -24.36
N ILE A 122 -31.50 -15.54 -24.30
CA ILE A 122 -32.61 -15.76 -25.24
C ILE A 122 -33.83 -14.98 -24.74
N SER A 123 -34.30 -14.02 -25.55
CA SER A 123 -35.55 -13.28 -25.33
C SER A 123 -36.78 -14.12 -25.70
N ARG A 124 -37.79 -14.15 -24.84
CA ARG A 124 -39.16 -14.59 -25.19
C ARG A 124 -40.11 -13.42 -24.98
N ASP A 125 -40.66 -12.91 -26.07
CA ASP A 125 -41.80 -11.99 -26.10
C ASP A 125 -43.08 -12.73 -25.71
N VAL A 126 -43.87 -12.18 -24.78
CA VAL A 126 -45.29 -12.53 -24.60
C VAL A 126 -46.09 -11.24 -24.56
N LYS A 127 -46.97 -11.08 -25.54
CA LYS A 127 -47.91 -9.98 -25.74
C LYS A 127 -49.12 -10.15 -24.81
N PRO A 128 -49.64 -9.08 -24.16
CA PRO A 128 -50.82 -9.20 -23.32
C PRO A 128 -52.12 -9.20 -24.14
N GLU A 129 -52.97 -10.21 -23.88
CA GLU A 129 -54.36 -10.30 -24.33
C GLU A 129 -55.25 -9.39 -23.47
N LYS A 130 -56.21 -8.74 -24.12
CA LYS A 130 -57.08 -7.70 -23.55
C LYS A 130 -58.48 -8.30 -23.48
N ASP A 131 -59.01 -8.49 -22.27
CA ASP A 131 -60.41 -8.91 -22.11
C ASP A 131 -61.23 -7.79 -21.47
N GLY A 132 -62.40 -7.58 -22.04
CA GLY A 132 -63.37 -6.57 -21.65
C GLY A 132 -64.72 -7.19 -21.37
N THR A 133 -65.46 -6.50 -20.51
CA THR A 133 -66.82 -6.73 -19.98
C THR A 133 -66.84 -7.41 -18.61
#